data_AF-A0A9E3SJH3-F1
#
_entry.id   AF-A0A9E3SJH3-F1
#
_cell.length_a   1.000
_cell.length_b   1.000
_cell.length_c   1.000
_cell.angle_alpha   90.00
_cell.angle_beta   90.00
_cell.angle_gamma   90.00
#
_symmetry.space_group_name_H-M   'P 1'
#
loop_
_entity.id
_entity.type
_entity.pdbx_description
1 polymer ?
#
loop_
_entity_poly.entity_id
_entity_poly.type
_entity_poly.pdbx_seq_one_letter_code
_entity_poly.pdbx_strand_id
1 'polypeptide(L)'
;MTNRLLLAAALSALPAAVSSQALFKCVDAKGKITYQETACPAGKDQKKVDTSHAGKTDWERAANEKVKRMHENAEAEAAYQQRRARQEQAEREEQRRKEEQEYLKRLQAGGEVPPPSPPAK
;
A
#
# COMPACT_ATOMS: atom_id res chain seq x y z
N MET A 1 1.81 -38.22 28.24
CA MET A 1 1.50 -36.91 27.64
C MET A 1 1.70 -37.01 26.13
N THR A 2 0.75 -37.59 25.40
CA THR A 2 0.96 -37.97 23.99
C THR A 2 -0.40 -38.10 23.30
N ASN A 3 -1.10 -36.98 23.02
CA ASN A 3 -2.25 -37.05 22.11
C ASN A 3 -2.79 -35.71 21.56
N ARG A 4 -1.93 -34.75 21.17
CA ARG A 4 -2.39 -33.47 20.58
C ARG A 4 -1.78 -33.08 19.23
N LEU A 5 -1.05 -34.00 18.58
CA LEU A 5 -0.31 -33.70 17.35
C LEU A 5 -0.90 -34.30 16.06
N LEU A 6 -2.10 -34.88 16.10
CA LEU A 6 -2.68 -35.61 14.95
C LEU A 6 -3.92 -34.97 14.30
N LEU A 7 -4.24 -33.71 14.61
CA LEU A 7 -5.45 -33.04 14.07
C LEU A 7 -5.20 -31.83 13.16
N ALA A 8 -3.94 -31.54 12.80
CA ALA A 8 -3.61 -30.37 11.97
C ALA A 8 -3.40 -30.68 10.47
N ALA A 9 -3.47 -31.94 10.04
CA ALA A 9 -3.04 -32.34 8.68
C ALA A 9 -4.17 -32.52 7.64
N ALA A 10 -5.44 -32.28 7.99
CA ALA A 10 -6.57 -32.62 7.11
C ALA A 10 -7.17 -31.44 6.33
N LEU A 11 -6.67 -30.21 6.48
CA LEU A 11 -7.27 -29.01 5.88
C LEU A 11 -6.54 -28.44 4.65
N SER A 12 -5.50 -29.11 4.12
CA SER A 12 -4.65 -28.58 3.04
C SER A 12 -4.97 -29.10 1.63
N ALA A 13 -6.06 -29.85 1.45
CA ALA A 13 -6.36 -30.51 0.17
C ALA A 13 -7.73 -30.15 -0.43
N LEU A 14 -8.20 -28.91 -0.27
CA LEU A 14 -9.22 -28.39 -1.18
C LEU A 14 -8.52 -27.78 -2.41
N PRO A 15 -8.50 -28.45 -3.57
CA PRO A 15 -8.15 -27.77 -4.80
C PRO A 15 -9.20 -26.70 -5.05
N ALA A 16 -8.79 -25.43 -4.98
CA ALA A 16 -9.55 -24.33 -5.52
C ALA A 16 -9.58 -24.50 -7.05
N ALA A 17 -10.53 -25.30 -7.54
CA ALA A 17 -10.87 -25.36 -8.95
C ALA A 17 -11.48 -24.00 -9.31
N VAL A 18 -10.63 -23.06 -9.69
CA VAL A 18 -11.03 -21.84 -10.39
C VAL A 18 -11.50 -22.31 -11.77
N SER A 19 -12.78 -22.66 -11.88
CA SER A 19 -13.39 -22.93 -13.17
C SER A 19 -13.39 -21.62 -13.95
N SER A 20 -12.62 -21.56 -15.03
CA SER A 20 -12.85 -20.60 -16.10
C SER A 20 -14.24 -20.89 -16.63
N GLN A 21 -15.25 -20.17 -16.12
CA GLN A 21 -16.64 -20.34 -16.51
C GLN A 21 -16.76 -19.94 -17.99
N ALA A 22 -16.80 -20.93 -18.87
CA ALA A 22 -17.01 -20.71 -20.29
C ALA A 22 -18.46 -20.28 -20.50
N LEU A 23 -18.70 -18.98 -20.68
CA LEU A 23 -20.03 -18.46 -20.96
C LEU A 23 -20.34 -18.65 -22.45
N PHE A 24 -21.40 -19.40 -22.76
CA PHE A 24 -21.88 -19.61 -24.12
C PHE A 24 -23.10 -18.74 -24.40
N LYS A 25 -23.08 -18.01 -25.51
CA LYS A 25 -24.25 -17.35 -26.07
C LYS A 25 -24.98 -18.34 -26.97
N CYS A 26 -26.19 -18.74 -26.57
CA CYS A 26 -27.07 -19.58 -27.37
C CYS A 26 -28.15 -18.73 -28.02
N VAL A 27 -28.36 -18.88 -29.32
CA VAL A 27 -29.46 -18.25 -30.07
C VAL A 27 -30.43 -19.34 -30.52
N ASP A 28 -31.71 -19.19 -30.19
CA ASP A 28 -32.75 -20.12 -30.65
C ASP A 28 -33.33 -19.72 -32.02
N ALA A 29 -34.13 -20.61 -32.63
CA ALA A 29 -34.77 -20.38 -33.91
C ALA A 29 -35.75 -19.18 -33.93
N LYS A 30 -36.15 -18.67 -32.76
CA LYS A 30 -37.00 -17.48 -32.60
C LYS A 30 -36.15 -16.21 -32.37
N GLY A 31 -34.83 -16.31 -32.40
CA GLY A 31 -33.90 -15.21 -32.15
C GLY A 31 -33.72 -14.85 -30.66
N LYS A 32 -34.25 -15.63 -29.72
CA LYS A 32 -34.03 -15.40 -28.28
C LYS A 32 -32.62 -15.82 -27.91
N ILE A 33 -31.93 -14.91 -27.22
CA ILE A 33 -30.56 -15.09 -26.74
C ILE A 33 -30.60 -15.52 -25.28
N THR A 34 -29.91 -16.62 -24.95
CA THR A 34 -29.69 -17.07 -23.57
C THR A 34 -28.20 -17.30 -23.34
N TYR A 35 -27.67 -16.82 -22.22
CA TYR A 35 -26.28 -17.08 -21.81
C TYR A 35 -26.25 -18.19 -20.77
N GLN A 36 -25.42 -19.20 -20.99
CA GLN A 36 -25.33 -20.38 -20.13
C GLN A 36 -23.87 -20.79 -19.97
N GLU A 37 -23.51 -21.38 -18.83
CA GLU A 37 -22.16 -21.91 -18.58
C GLU A 37 -21.93 -23.28 -19.25
N THR A 38 -23.01 -23.94 -19.68
CA THR A 38 -22.99 -25.24 -20.36
C THR A 38 -23.18 -25.07 -21.86
N ALA A 39 -22.77 -26.09 -22.64
CA ALA A 39 -22.92 -26.07 -24.08
C ALA A 39 -24.39 -25.93 -24.51
N CYS A 40 -24.63 -25.24 -25.62
CA CYS A 40 -26.00 -25.02 -26.11
C CYS A 40 -26.66 -26.35 -26.50
N PRO A 41 -27.96 -26.53 -26.22
CA PRO A 41 -28.69 -27.73 -26.66
C PRO A 41 -28.69 -27.85 -28.19
N ALA A 42 -28.70 -29.09 -28.69
CA ALA A 42 -28.58 -29.41 -30.11
C ALA A 42 -29.60 -28.63 -30.96
N GLY A 43 -29.14 -28.07 -32.08
CA GLY A 43 -29.96 -27.25 -32.99
C GLY A 43 -30.01 -25.76 -32.65
N LYS A 44 -29.19 -25.28 -31.71
CA LYS A 44 -28.99 -23.85 -31.45
C LYS A 44 -27.61 -23.38 -31.91
N ASP A 45 -27.53 -22.14 -32.38
CA ASP A 45 -26.24 -21.51 -32.67
C ASP A 45 -25.50 -21.18 -31.37
N GLN A 46 -24.25 -21.64 -31.28
CA GLN A 46 -23.38 -21.46 -30.13
C GLN A 46 -22.22 -20.54 -30.46
N LYS A 47 -22.06 -19.47 -29.66
CA LYS A 47 -20.85 -18.63 -29.68
C LYS A 47 -20.23 -18.58 -28.29
N LYS A 48 -18.95 -18.95 -28.19
CA LYS A 48 -18.17 -18.78 -26.95
C LYS A 48 -17.95 -17.29 -26.71
N VAL A 49 -18.30 -16.81 -25.53
CA VAL A 49 -18.02 -15.43 -25.11
C VAL A 49 -16.60 -15.39 -24.57
N ASP A 50 -15.77 -14.53 -25.15
CA ASP A 50 -14.43 -14.28 -24.64
C ASP A 50 -14.49 -13.25 -23.51
N THR A 51 -14.26 -13.70 -22.28
CA THR A 51 -14.22 -12.85 -21.08
C THR A 51 -12.79 -12.47 -20.68
N SER A 52 -11.77 -12.87 -21.45
CA SER A 52 -10.36 -12.58 -21.14
C SER A 52 -10.02 -11.10 -21.08
N HIS A 53 -10.80 -10.27 -21.79
CA HIS A 53 -10.66 -8.82 -21.84
C HIS A 53 -11.65 -8.08 -20.93
N ALA A 54 -12.27 -8.75 -19.95
CA ALA A 54 -12.86 -8.08 -18.78
C ALA A 54 -11.76 -7.48 -17.87
N GLY A 55 -10.71 -6.95 -18.50
CA GLY A 55 -9.59 -6.29 -17.86
C GLY A 55 -10.04 -4.97 -17.27
N LYS A 56 -9.27 -4.57 -16.25
CA LYS A 56 -9.49 -3.41 -15.38
C LYS A 56 -10.37 -2.36 -16.04
N THR A 57 -11.60 -2.31 -15.56
CA THR A 57 -12.57 -1.26 -15.88
C THR A 57 -11.90 0.13 -15.75
N ASP A 58 -12.39 1.13 -16.47
CA ASP A 58 -11.80 2.48 -16.41
C ASP A 58 -11.75 3.04 -14.98
N TRP A 59 -12.67 2.62 -14.10
CA TRP A 59 -12.65 2.97 -12.68
C TRP A 59 -11.49 2.33 -11.92
N GLU A 60 -11.09 1.08 -12.23
CA GLU A 60 -9.93 0.45 -11.61
C GLU A 60 -8.63 1.10 -12.06
N ARG A 61 -8.54 1.55 -13.32
CA ARG A 61 -7.37 2.30 -13.80
C ARG A 61 -7.26 3.64 -13.07
N ALA A 62 -8.36 4.39 -12.99
CA ALA A 62 -8.41 5.67 -12.29
C ALA A 62 -8.10 5.52 -10.79
N ALA A 63 -8.60 4.47 -10.13
CA ALA A 63 -8.30 4.19 -8.73
C ALA A 63 -6.81 3.88 -8.51
N ASN A 64 -6.22 3.04 -9.36
CA ASN A 64 -4.78 2.72 -9.28
C ASN A 64 -3.91 3.96 -9.51
N GLU A 65 -4.28 4.82 -10.46
CA GLU A 65 -3.56 6.07 -10.70
C GLU A 65 -3.67 7.03 -9.51
N LYS A 66 -4.85 7.14 -8.90
CA LYS A 66 -5.04 7.96 -7.70
C LYS A 66 -4.18 7.46 -6.54
N VAL A 67 -4.14 6.15 -6.30
CA VAL A 67 -3.29 5.55 -5.26
C VAL A 67 -1.82 5.84 -5.53
N LYS A 68 -1.37 5.70 -6.78
CA LYS A 68 0.01 6.02 -7.18
C LYS A 68 0.37 7.47 -6.85
N ARG A 69 -0.48 8.43 -7.25
CA ARG A 69 -0.26 9.86 -6.94
C ARG A 69 -0.24 10.14 -5.44
N MET A 70 -1.09 9.48 -4.65
CA MET A 70 -1.06 9.64 -3.19
C MET A 70 0.24 9.12 -2.58
N HIS A 71 0.78 8.01 -3.09
CA HIS A 71 2.06 7.48 -2.62
C HIS A 71 3.22 8.42 -2.96
N GLU A 72 3.29 8.90 -4.20
CA GLU A 72 4.30 9.86 -4.65
C GLU A 72 4.27 11.15 -3.82
N ASN A 73 3.06 11.67 -3.53
CA ASN A 73 2.90 12.86 -2.69
C ASN A 73 3.34 12.60 -1.24
N ALA A 74 2.96 11.45 -0.66
CA ALA A 74 3.36 11.08 0.69
C ALA A 74 4.88 10.94 0.82
N GLU A 75 5.55 10.37 -0.18
CA GLU A 75 7.02 10.28 -0.21
C GLU A 75 7.67 11.67 -0.32
N ALA A 76 7.13 12.54 -1.17
CA ALA A 76 7.63 13.90 -1.32
C ALA A 76 7.47 14.73 -0.03
N GLU A 77 6.32 14.60 0.65
CA GLU A 77 6.07 15.23 1.95
C GLU A 77 7.01 14.68 3.02
N ALA A 78 7.17 13.36 3.11
CA ALA A 78 8.08 12.74 4.07
C ALA A 78 9.53 13.22 3.87
N ALA A 79 9.99 13.30 2.61
CA ALA A 79 11.32 13.83 2.29
C ALA A 79 11.47 15.31 2.67
N TYR A 80 10.43 16.13 2.44
CA TYR A 80 10.42 17.53 2.85
C TYR A 80 10.49 17.67 4.38
N GLN A 81 9.65 16.93 5.11
CA GLN A 81 9.64 16.96 6.57
C GLN A 81 10.97 16.49 7.16
N GLN A 82 11.58 15.47 6.57
CA GLN A 82 12.89 15.00 7.01
C GLN A 82 13.98 16.07 6.81
N ARG A 83 13.97 16.80 5.68
CA ARG A 83 14.92 17.89 5.44
C ARG A 83 14.71 19.03 6.44
N ARG A 84 13.47 19.43 6.68
CA ARG A 84 13.10 20.44 7.69
C ARG A 84 13.58 20.04 9.08
N ALA A 85 13.29 18.82 9.52
CA ALA A 85 13.71 18.33 10.82
C ALA A 85 15.25 18.35 10.96
N ARG A 86 16.00 17.95 9.92
CA ARG A 86 17.48 18.01 9.94
C ARG A 86 17.99 19.44 10.04
N GLN A 87 17.39 20.37 9.31
CA GLN A 87 17.76 21.79 9.39
C GLN A 87 17.52 22.35 10.79
N GLU A 88 16.34 22.13 11.36
CA GLU A 88 16.04 22.62 12.70
C GLU A 88 16.94 21.98 13.78
N GLN A 89 17.31 20.70 13.62
CA GLN A 89 18.26 20.05 14.52
C GLN A 89 19.66 20.66 14.40
N ALA A 90 20.13 20.92 13.17
CA ALA A 90 21.41 21.57 12.94
C ALA A 90 21.44 23.00 13.49
N GLU A 91 20.37 23.77 13.32
CA GLU A 91 20.23 25.12 13.89
C GLU A 91 20.24 25.09 15.43
N ARG A 92 19.51 24.16 16.04
CA ARG A 92 19.53 23.95 17.50
C ARG A 92 20.91 23.58 18.01
N GLU A 93 21.63 22.71 17.30
CA GLU A 93 22.99 22.34 17.66
C GLU A 93 23.97 23.52 17.51
N GLU A 94 23.84 24.31 16.45
CA GLU A 94 24.65 25.51 16.24
C GLU A 94 24.40 26.55 17.34
N GLN A 95 23.13 26.79 17.70
CA GLN A 95 22.78 27.67 18.82
C GLN A 95 23.41 27.19 20.11
N ARG A 96 23.29 25.90 20.44
CA ARG A 96 23.94 25.32 21.62
C ARG A 96 25.45 25.49 21.60
N ARG A 97 26.11 25.29 20.46
CA ARG A 97 27.56 25.50 20.33
C ARG A 97 27.96 26.95 20.56
N LYS A 98 27.15 27.91 20.08
CA LYS A 98 27.37 29.34 20.31
C LYS A 98 27.21 29.70 21.79
N GLU A 99 26.13 29.25 22.42
CA GLU A 99 25.88 29.46 23.85
C GLU A 99 26.99 28.86 24.71
N GLU A 100 27.46 27.65 24.39
CA GLU A 100 28.56 27.00 25.11
C GLU A 100 29.87 27.78 24.94
N GLN A 101 30.19 28.24 23.73
CA GLN A 101 31.36 29.08 23.48
C GLN A 101 31.30 30.40 24.25
N GLU A 102 30.13 31.05 24.29
CA GLU A 102 29.92 32.28 25.03
C GLU A 102 30.06 32.06 26.54
N TYR A 103 29.48 30.97 27.05
CA TYR A 103 29.61 30.55 28.45
C TYR A 103 31.08 30.34 28.84
N LEU A 104 31.84 29.60 28.03
CA LEU A 104 33.28 29.38 28.25
C LEU A 104 34.08 30.68 28.22
N LYS A 105 33.78 31.58 27.28
CA LYS A 105 34.42 32.89 27.18
C LYS A 105 34.15 33.75 28.43
N ARG A 106 32.93 33.69 28.96
CA ARG A 106 32.54 34.44 30.16
C ARG A 106 33.19 33.89 31.43
N LEU A 107 33.34 32.57 31.54
CA LEU A 107 34.11 31.93 32.62
C LEU A 107 35.58 32.37 32.59
N GLN A 108 36.22 32.42 31.41
CA GLN A 108 37.60 32.90 31.27
C GLN A 108 37.77 34.38 31.64
N ALA A 109 36.74 35.20 31.44
CA ALA A 109 36.75 36.61 31.82
C ALA A 109 36.55 36.86 33.33
N GLY A 110 36.42 35.80 34.15
CA GLY A 110 36.23 35.92 35.60
C GLY A 110 34.84 36.40 36.03
N GLY A 111 33.86 36.33 35.13
CA GLY A 111 32.47 36.68 35.44
C GLY A 111 31.72 35.52 36.09
N GLU A 112 30.83 35.82 37.04
CA GLU A 112 29.89 34.84 37.60
C GLU A 112 28.88 34.47 36.50
N VAL A 113 28.79 33.18 36.16
CA VAL A 113 27.95 32.68 35.06
C VAL A 113 27.01 31.59 35.58
N PRO A 114 25.68 31.75 35.40
CA PRO A 114 24.75 30.66 35.66
C PRO A 114 24.95 29.54 34.63
N PRO A 115 24.82 28.25 35.03
CA PRO A 115 25.07 27.12 34.14
C PRO A 115 24.12 27.11 32.94
N PRO A 116 24.54 26.57 31.77
CA PRO A 116 23.70 26.51 30.58
C PRO A 116 22.43 25.68 30.84
N SER A 117 21.31 26.12 30.28
CA SER A 117 20.01 25.45 30.42
C SER A 117 20.03 24.06 29.76
N PRO A 118 19.48 23.03 30.43
CA PRO A 118 19.44 21.68 29.89
C PRO A 118 18.52 21.60 28.65
N PRO A 119 18.71 20.60 27.77
CA PRO A 119 17.88 20.44 26.58
C PRO A 119 16.40 20.28 26.99
N ALA A 120 15.52 21.03 26.33
CA ALA A 120 14.08 20.87 26.47
C ALA A 120 13.69 19.44 26.02
N LYS A 121 12.96 18.73 26.89
CA LYS A 121 12.49 17.36 26.65
C LYS A 121 11.42 17.29 25.57
#